data_AF-A0A377JY09-F1
#
_entry.id   AF-A0A377JY09-F1
#
_cell.length_a   1.000
_cell.length_b   1.000
_cell.length_c   1.000
_cell.angle_alpha   90.00
_cell.angle_beta   90.00
_cell.angle_gamma   90.00
#
_symmetry.space_group_name_H-M   'P 1'
#
loop_
_entity.id
_entity.type
_entity.pdbx_description
1 polymer ?
#
loop_
_entity_poly.entity_id
_entity_poly.type
_entity_poly.pdbx_seq_one_letter_code
_entity_poly.pdbx_strand_id
1 'polypeptide(L)'
;MTPLPVPLYNRLVEFKIGTTEVIPGLAEKWEVSEDGKTYTFHLRKGVKWHDNKEFKPTRELNADDVVFSFDRQKNAQNPYHKVSGGSYEYFEGMGLPELISEVKKVDDNTVQFVLTRPEAPFLADLAMDFASILSKEYADAMMKAGTPEKLDLNPIGTGPFQLQQYQKDSRIRYKAFDGYWGTKPKIDTLVFSITPDASVRYAKLQKNECQVMPYPNPADIARMKQDKSINLMEMPGLNVGYLSYNVQKKPLDDVKVRQALTYAVNKDAIIKAVYQGAGVSAKNLIPPTMWGYNDDVQDYTYDPEKAKALLKEAGLEKGFSIDLWAMPVQRPYNPNARRMAEMIQADWAKVGVQAKIVTYEWGEYLKRAKDGEHQTVMMAGLAITGIRITSSPPCSAAPPLNKAPTTQNGATNRLKI
;
A
#
# COMPACT_ATOMS: atom_id res chain seq x y z
N MET A 1 -4.56 -2.62 -3.49
CA MET A 1 -4.89 -1.61 -2.48
C MET A 1 -4.44 -0.26 -3.01
N THR A 2 -5.37 0.54 -3.52
CA THR A 2 -5.15 1.98 -3.70
C THR A 2 -4.79 2.53 -2.32
N PRO A 3 -3.83 3.46 -2.16
CA PRO A 3 -3.50 4.05 -0.86
C PRO A 3 -4.61 5.03 -0.43
N LEU A 4 -5.84 4.53 -0.30
CA LEU A 4 -7.01 5.24 0.21
C LEU A 4 -6.82 5.67 1.68
N PRO A 5 -6.12 4.91 2.55
CA PRO A 5 -5.93 5.31 3.94
C PRO A 5 -5.14 6.63 4.10
N VAL A 6 -4.04 6.76 3.36
CA VAL A 6 -3.06 7.85 3.48
C VAL A 6 -3.67 9.26 3.36
N PRO A 7 -4.50 9.60 2.35
CA PRO A 7 -5.07 10.94 2.25
C PRO A 7 -6.20 11.20 3.25
N LEU A 8 -6.94 10.16 3.68
CA LEU A 8 -8.23 10.30 4.36
C LEU A 8 -8.17 10.13 5.88
N TYR A 9 -7.27 9.30 6.39
CA TYR A 9 -7.30 8.86 7.79
C TYR A 9 -5.98 9.13 8.51
N ASN A 10 -6.04 9.07 9.84
CA ASN A 10 -4.88 9.03 10.73
C ASN A 10 -4.90 7.81 11.64
N ARG A 11 -3.73 7.45 12.15
CA ARG A 11 -3.50 6.40 13.14
C ARG A 11 -3.14 7.01 14.49
N LEU A 12 -3.11 6.20 15.56
CA LEU A 12 -2.67 6.66 16.88
C LEU A 12 -1.24 7.18 16.83
N VAL A 13 -0.38 6.45 16.14
CA VAL A 13 0.99 6.81 15.84
C VAL A 13 1.21 6.71 14.34
N GLU A 14 2.19 7.43 13.80
CA GLU A 14 2.46 7.49 12.37
C GLU A 14 3.94 7.18 12.12
N PHE A 15 4.31 6.82 10.90
CA PHE A 15 5.71 6.82 10.49
C PHE A 15 6.11 8.19 9.95
N LYS A 16 7.26 8.69 10.39
CA LYS A 16 7.85 9.89 9.78
C LYS A 16 8.17 9.61 8.32
N ILE A 17 7.66 10.46 7.43
CA ILE A 17 7.76 10.29 5.97
C ILE A 17 9.21 10.01 5.55
N GLY A 18 9.41 8.89 4.84
CA GLY A 18 10.72 8.46 4.35
C GLY A 18 11.51 7.58 5.32
N THR A 19 10.97 7.28 6.51
CA THR A 19 11.62 6.47 7.55
C THR A 19 10.65 5.45 8.14
N THR A 20 11.15 4.58 9.02
CA THR A 20 10.35 3.70 9.89
C THR A 20 10.34 4.18 11.34
N GLU A 21 10.69 5.45 11.58
CA GLU A 21 10.64 6.09 12.89
C GLU A 21 9.18 6.36 13.25
N VAL A 22 8.72 5.78 14.37
CA VAL A 22 7.36 6.02 14.88
C VAL A 22 7.29 7.38 15.56
N ILE A 23 6.33 8.20 15.16
CA ILE A 23 6.07 9.54 15.66
C ILE A 23 4.62 9.68 16.16
N PRO A 24 4.33 10.68 17.02
CA PRO A 24 2.96 10.99 17.43
C PRO A 24 2.01 11.24 16.24
N GLY A 25 0.86 10.59 16.27
CA GLY A 25 -0.25 10.78 15.34
C GLY A 25 -1.43 11.43 16.04
N LEU A 26 -2.55 10.70 16.09
CA LEU A 26 -3.72 11.05 16.91
C LEU A 26 -3.47 10.92 18.40
N ALA A 27 -2.50 10.11 18.82
CA ALA A 27 -1.96 10.13 20.19
C ALA A 27 -0.78 11.10 20.26
N GLU A 28 -0.79 12.01 21.23
CA GLU A 28 0.28 12.98 21.44
C GLU A 28 1.51 12.35 22.13
N LYS A 29 1.24 11.33 22.95
CA LYS A 29 2.24 10.54 23.66
C LYS A 29 1.65 9.18 24.05
N TRP A 30 2.51 8.24 24.41
CA TRP A 30 2.12 6.93 24.91
C TRP A 30 3.10 6.44 25.98
N GLU A 31 2.63 5.50 26.78
CA GLU A 31 3.38 4.84 27.85
C GLU A 31 3.26 3.33 27.67
N VAL A 32 4.32 2.60 27.96
CA VAL A 32 4.35 1.14 27.93
C VAL A 32 4.68 0.64 29.34
N SER A 33 3.89 -0.30 29.86
CA SER A 33 4.16 -0.92 31.16
C SER A 33 5.49 -1.70 31.16
N GLU A 34 6.07 -1.89 32.34
CA GLU A 34 7.34 -2.61 32.50
C GLU A 34 7.31 -4.04 31.94
N ASP A 35 6.16 -4.72 32.01
CA ASP A 35 5.96 -6.07 31.47
C ASP A 35 5.70 -6.09 29.94
N GLY A 36 5.62 -4.92 29.30
CA GLY A 36 5.41 -4.76 27.86
C GLY A 36 4.01 -5.15 27.38
N LYS A 37 3.05 -5.34 28.28
CA LYS A 37 1.69 -5.81 27.94
C LYS A 37 0.63 -4.72 27.92
N THR A 38 0.92 -3.54 28.45
CA THR A 38 -0.07 -2.45 28.55
C THR A 38 0.46 -1.21 27.85
N TYR A 39 -0.28 -0.72 26.87
CA TYR A 39 0.04 0.49 26.12
C TYR A 39 -1.04 1.54 26.37
N THR A 40 -0.68 2.64 27.00
CA THR A 40 -1.61 3.74 27.29
C THR A 40 -1.33 4.90 26.33
N PHE A 41 -2.32 5.29 25.54
CA PHE A 41 -2.25 6.38 24.57
C PHE A 41 -3.06 7.58 25.04
N HIS A 42 -2.42 8.76 25.02
CA HIS A 42 -3.07 10.04 25.32
C HIS A 42 -3.43 10.73 24.02
N LEU A 43 -4.72 10.86 23.76
CA LEU A 43 -5.28 11.36 22.51
C LEU A 43 -5.19 12.88 22.41
N ARG A 44 -4.93 13.36 21.20
CA ARG A 44 -4.96 14.79 20.85
C ARG A 44 -6.38 15.33 20.97
N LYS A 45 -6.52 16.49 21.61
CA LYS A 45 -7.76 17.26 21.69
C LYS A 45 -7.91 18.17 20.47
N GLY A 46 -9.13 18.61 20.13
CA GLY A 46 -9.32 19.53 19.00
C GLY A 46 -9.31 18.86 17.63
N VAL A 47 -9.27 17.53 17.55
CA VAL A 47 -9.20 16.81 16.26
C VAL A 47 -10.59 16.69 15.66
N LYS A 48 -10.80 17.40 14.57
CA LYS A 48 -12.07 17.41 13.84
C LYS A 48 -12.15 16.26 12.86
N TRP A 49 -13.36 15.74 12.70
CA TRP A 49 -13.72 14.81 11.64
C TRP A 49 -14.08 15.55 10.36
N HIS A 50 -13.90 14.89 9.21
CA HIS A 50 -14.50 15.34 7.95
C HIS A 50 -16.03 15.37 8.05
N ASP A 51 -16.66 16.11 7.15
CA ASP A 51 -18.10 16.09 6.92
C ASP A 51 -18.43 15.62 5.49
N ASN A 52 -19.65 15.16 5.28
CA ASN A 52 -20.18 14.89 3.95
C ASN A 52 -21.67 15.27 3.87
N LYS A 53 -22.32 14.94 2.76
CA LYS A 53 -23.75 15.27 2.52
C LYS A 53 -24.70 14.60 3.51
N GLU A 54 -24.31 13.47 4.09
CA GLU A 54 -25.14 12.59 4.90
C GLU A 54 -24.76 12.61 6.39
N PHE A 55 -23.60 13.18 6.73
CA PHE A 55 -23.08 13.22 8.08
C PHE A 55 -22.32 14.52 8.34
N LYS A 56 -22.66 15.16 9.46
CA LYS A 56 -21.92 16.29 10.02
C LYS A 56 -21.55 15.92 11.45
N PRO A 57 -20.26 15.91 11.81
CA PRO A 57 -19.85 15.53 13.16
C PRO A 57 -20.36 16.53 14.19
N THR A 58 -20.83 16.04 15.34
CA THR A 58 -21.25 16.87 16.48
C THR A 58 -20.21 16.92 17.58
N ARG A 59 -19.21 16.04 17.52
CA ARG A 59 -18.06 16.02 18.44
C ARG A 59 -16.73 15.84 17.70
N GLU A 60 -15.65 16.08 18.43
CA GLU A 60 -14.28 15.81 18.00
C GLU A 60 -13.88 14.35 18.28
N LEU A 61 -12.68 13.96 17.87
CA LEU A 61 -12.07 12.68 18.22
C LEU A 61 -12.09 12.46 19.74
N ASN A 62 -12.46 11.25 20.15
CA ASN A 62 -12.32 10.79 21.52
C ASN A 62 -11.97 9.29 21.59
N ALA A 63 -11.85 8.77 22.82
CA ALA A 63 -11.53 7.37 23.06
C ALA A 63 -12.53 6.37 22.47
N ASP A 64 -13.81 6.75 22.32
CA ASP A 64 -14.84 5.87 21.76
C ASP A 64 -14.58 5.54 20.29
N ASP A 65 -13.97 6.46 19.54
CA ASP A 65 -13.59 6.24 18.13
C ASP A 65 -12.49 5.19 18.01
N VAL A 66 -11.50 5.25 18.90
CA VAL A 66 -10.39 4.29 18.93
C VAL A 66 -10.92 2.92 19.34
N VAL A 67 -11.65 2.85 20.45
CA VAL A 67 -12.25 1.59 20.92
C VAL A 67 -13.11 0.97 19.81
N PHE A 68 -13.98 1.75 19.16
CA PHE A 68 -14.78 1.28 18.04
C PHE A 68 -13.94 0.71 16.88
N SER A 69 -12.89 1.42 16.48
CA SER A 69 -12.07 1.04 15.32
C SER A 69 -11.41 -0.32 15.47
N PHE A 70 -10.98 -0.66 16.69
CA PHE A 70 -10.38 -1.96 17.00
C PHE A 70 -11.41 -3.02 17.40
N ASP A 71 -12.45 -2.64 18.15
CA ASP A 71 -13.54 -3.53 18.54
C ASP A 71 -14.29 -4.07 17.32
N ARG A 72 -14.54 -3.23 16.30
CA ARG A 72 -15.12 -3.66 15.01
C ARG A 72 -14.39 -4.86 14.41
N GLN A 73 -13.06 -4.87 14.47
CA GLN A 73 -12.23 -5.92 13.86
C GLN A 73 -12.19 -7.17 14.74
N LYS A 74 -12.06 -7.00 16.05
CA LYS A 74 -11.87 -8.10 17.01
C LYS A 74 -13.17 -8.78 17.44
N ASN A 75 -14.18 -7.99 17.80
CA ASN A 75 -15.37 -8.44 18.50
C ASN A 75 -16.45 -8.88 17.51
N ALA A 76 -16.72 -10.18 17.45
CA ALA A 76 -17.68 -10.75 16.52
C ALA A 76 -19.12 -10.25 16.73
N GLN A 77 -19.41 -9.72 17.92
CA GLN A 77 -20.70 -9.19 18.33
C GLN A 77 -20.84 -7.69 18.02
N ASN A 78 -19.76 -7.01 17.63
CA ASN A 78 -19.86 -5.63 17.17
C ASN A 78 -20.75 -5.58 15.90
N PRO A 79 -21.77 -4.70 15.83
CA PRO A 79 -22.66 -4.62 14.68
C PRO A 79 -21.97 -4.40 13.32
N TYR A 80 -20.80 -3.75 13.33
CA TYR A 80 -20.00 -3.51 12.13
C TYR A 80 -19.07 -4.66 11.76
N HIS A 81 -18.92 -5.68 12.61
CA HIS A 81 -17.95 -6.74 12.39
C HIS A 81 -18.18 -7.49 11.08
N LYS A 82 -19.43 -7.73 10.69
CA LYS A 82 -19.79 -8.43 9.43
C LYS A 82 -20.07 -7.51 8.24
N VAL A 83 -20.10 -6.19 8.46
CA VAL A 83 -20.34 -5.21 7.40
C VAL A 83 -19.23 -5.29 6.36
N SER A 84 -19.59 -5.16 5.07
CA SER A 84 -18.68 -5.29 3.93
C SER A 84 -17.94 -6.64 3.87
N GLY A 85 -18.53 -7.69 4.42
CA GLY A 85 -17.99 -9.06 4.43
C GLY A 85 -17.11 -9.38 5.64
N GLY A 86 -16.76 -8.39 6.48
CA GLY A 86 -16.07 -8.62 7.74
C GLY A 86 -14.71 -9.32 7.62
N SER A 87 -13.96 -9.03 6.55
CA SER A 87 -12.63 -9.61 6.33
C SER A 87 -11.53 -8.64 6.77
N TYR A 88 -11.00 -8.83 7.97
CA TYR A 88 -9.95 -7.98 8.56
C TYR A 88 -8.57 -8.62 8.36
N GLU A 89 -8.14 -8.74 7.10
CA GLU A 89 -7.01 -9.60 6.68
C GLU A 89 -5.70 -9.35 7.44
N TYR A 90 -5.30 -8.08 7.62
CA TYR A 90 -4.10 -7.76 8.39
C TYR A 90 -4.29 -8.04 9.88
N PHE A 91 -5.43 -7.65 10.45
CA PHE A 91 -5.72 -7.83 11.87
C PHE A 91 -5.72 -9.31 12.25
N GLU A 92 -6.39 -10.15 11.45
CA GLU A 92 -6.45 -11.61 11.58
C GLU A 92 -5.08 -12.24 11.31
N GLY A 93 -4.44 -11.90 10.19
CA GLY A 93 -3.19 -12.50 9.74
C GLY A 93 -1.99 -12.20 10.65
N MET A 94 -2.03 -11.08 11.38
CA MET A 94 -1.04 -10.72 12.39
C MET A 94 -1.36 -11.31 13.78
N GLY A 95 -2.45 -12.06 13.95
CA GLY A 95 -2.84 -12.66 15.22
C GLY A 95 -3.29 -11.63 16.28
N LEU A 96 -3.73 -10.45 15.86
CA LEU A 96 -4.20 -9.41 16.78
C LEU A 96 -5.43 -9.80 17.62
N PRO A 97 -6.38 -10.63 17.15
CA PRO A 97 -7.48 -11.11 17.98
C PRO A 97 -7.01 -11.84 19.25
N GLU A 98 -5.92 -12.61 19.16
CA GLU A 98 -5.33 -13.36 20.28
C GLU A 98 -4.37 -12.51 21.12
N LEU A 99 -3.69 -11.56 20.47
CA LEU A 99 -2.75 -10.67 21.14
C LEU A 99 -3.46 -9.62 22.00
N ILE A 100 -4.44 -8.91 21.44
CA ILE A 100 -5.13 -7.81 22.13
C ILE A 100 -6.20 -8.41 23.03
N SER A 101 -5.98 -8.39 24.35
CA SER A 101 -6.96 -8.84 25.33
C SER A 101 -8.15 -7.88 25.44
N GLU A 102 -7.90 -6.58 25.43
CA GLU A 102 -8.94 -5.54 25.49
C GLU A 102 -8.41 -4.18 25.04
N VAL A 103 -9.34 -3.32 24.61
CA VAL A 103 -9.09 -1.90 24.31
C VAL A 103 -10.00 -1.10 25.22
N LYS A 104 -9.43 -0.49 26.24
CA LYS A 104 -10.11 0.22 27.32
C LYS A 104 -10.18 1.71 27.02
N LYS A 105 -11.36 2.28 27.22
CA LYS A 105 -11.53 3.71 27.45
C LYS A 105 -11.23 3.98 28.93
N VAL A 106 -10.08 4.60 29.20
CA VAL A 106 -9.73 5.04 30.57
C VAL A 106 -10.50 6.33 30.90
N ASP A 107 -10.51 7.26 29.93
CA ASP A 107 -11.32 8.48 29.93
C ASP A 107 -11.54 8.93 28.47
N ASP A 108 -12.18 10.09 28.24
CA ASP A 108 -12.49 10.58 26.89
C ASP A 108 -11.28 10.81 25.98
N ASN A 109 -10.09 11.03 26.55
CA ASN A 109 -8.86 11.27 25.79
C ASN A 109 -7.74 10.28 26.14
N THR A 110 -8.04 9.19 26.83
CA THR A 110 -7.05 8.17 27.19
C THR A 110 -7.56 6.78 26.84
N VAL A 111 -6.80 6.07 26.00
CA VAL A 111 -7.11 4.70 25.58
C VAL A 111 -5.99 3.77 26.00
N GLN A 112 -6.33 2.59 26.50
CA GLN A 112 -5.37 1.59 26.93
C GLN A 112 -5.57 0.28 26.18
N PHE A 113 -4.52 -0.22 25.52
CA PHE A 113 -4.47 -1.57 24.98
C PHE A 113 -3.84 -2.48 26.02
N VAL A 114 -4.51 -3.59 26.31
CA VAL A 114 -3.97 -4.66 27.16
C VAL A 114 -3.74 -5.88 26.29
N LEU A 115 -2.52 -6.42 26.33
CA LEU A 115 -2.06 -7.53 25.52
C LEU A 115 -1.91 -8.80 26.36
N THR A 116 -2.06 -9.96 25.74
CA THR A 116 -1.89 -11.26 26.41
C THR A 116 -0.41 -11.59 26.66
N ARG A 117 0.48 -11.07 25.81
CA ARG A 117 1.94 -11.19 25.88
C ARG A 117 2.60 -9.90 25.39
N PRO A 118 3.87 -9.62 25.75
CA PRO A 118 4.61 -8.54 25.12
C PRO A 118 4.79 -8.84 23.63
N GLU A 119 4.63 -7.81 22.80
CA GLU A 119 4.81 -7.88 21.35
C GLU A 119 5.68 -6.69 20.93
N ALA A 120 6.96 -6.97 20.65
CA ALA A 120 7.95 -5.95 20.33
C ALA A 120 7.53 -5.00 19.17
N PRO A 121 6.91 -5.48 18.07
CA PRO A 121 6.48 -4.59 16.98
C PRO A 121 5.15 -3.87 17.22
N PHE A 122 4.44 -4.08 18.34
CA PHE A 122 3.05 -3.60 18.50
C PHE A 122 2.88 -2.10 18.23
N LEU A 123 3.82 -1.27 18.67
CA LEU A 123 3.76 0.18 18.42
C LEU A 123 3.90 0.52 16.92
N ALA A 124 4.75 -0.22 16.19
CA ALA A 124 4.90 -0.07 14.75
C ALA A 124 3.66 -0.61 13.99
N ASP A 125 3.05 -1.69 14.49
CA ASP A 125 1.81 -2.23 13.93
C ASP A 125 0.67 -1.20 13.99
N LEU A 126 0.57 -0.44 15.09
CA LEU A 126 -0.40 0.64 15.24
C LEU A 126 -0.14 1.86 14.33
N ALA A 127 1.03 1.94 13.68
CA ALA A 127 1.33 2.94 12.65
C ALA A 127 0.98 2.47 11.23
N MET A 128 0.52 1.23 11.06
CA MET A 128 0.13 0.68 9.76
C MET A 128 -1.27 1.15 9.32
N ASP A 129 -1.51 1.10 8.00
CA ASP A 129 -2.76 1.57 7.40
C ASP A 129 -4.03 0.92 7.96
N PHE A 130 -3.98 -0.37 8.34
CA PHE A 130 -5.15 -1.09 8.88
C PHE A 130 -5.58 -0.59 10.27
N ALA A 131 -4.69 0.08 10.99
CA ALA A 131 -4.93 0.65 12.32
C ALA A 131 -5.49 2.10 12.26
N SER A 132 -5.98 2.52 11.09
CA SER A 132 -6.64 3.82 10.90
C SER A 132 -7.87 3.97 11.79
N ILE A 133 -8.03 5.15 12.40
CA ILE A 133 -9.15 5.44 13.30
C ILE A 133 -10.36 5.90 12.49
N LEU A 134 -11.49 5.24 12.71
CA LEU A 134 -12.80 5.50 12.10
C LEU A 134 -13.72 6.23 13.09
N SER A 135 -14.66 7.01 12.55
CA SER A 135 -15.63 7.75 13.38
C SER A 135 -16.72 6.82 13.93
N LYS A 136 -16.79 6.69 15.25
CA LYS A 136 -17.89 5.98 15.93
C LYS A 136 -19.23 6.70 15.75
N GLU A 137 -19.21 8.04 15.78
CA GLU A 137 -20.42 8.84 15.57
C GLU A 137 -21.01 8.62 14.15
N TYR A 138 -20.16 8.60 13.13
CA TYR A 138 -20.60 8.31 11.77
C TYR A 138 -21.12 6.87 11.64
N ALA A 139 -20.43 5.91 12.27
CA ALA A 139 -20.87 4.53 12.33
C ALA A 139 -22.28 4.41 12.96
N ASP A 140 -22.55 5.11 14.06
CA ASP A 140 -23.87 5.09 14.69
C ASP A 140 -24.95 5.74 13.82
N ALA A 141 -24.61 6.86 13.15
CA ALA A 141 -25.52 7.53 12.24
C ALA A 141 -25.93 6.61 11.08
N MET A 142 -24.97 5.93 10.45
CA MET A 142 -25.24 5.02 9.33
C MET A 142 -25.97 3.75 9.76
N MET A 143 -25.66 3.23 10.95
CA MET A 143 -26.37 2.09 11.52
C MET A 143 -27.84 2.44 11.79
N LYS A 144 -28.10 3.61 12.40
CA LYS A 144 -29.46 4.12 12.63
C LYS A 144 -30.21 4.38 11.33
N ALA A 145 -29.51 4.82 10.28
CA ALA A 145 -30.07 5.02 8.95
C ALA A 145 -30.29 3.71 8.16
N GLY A 146 -29.88 2.55 8.71
CA GLY A 146 -29.99 1.26 8.02
C GLY A 146 -29.07 1.13 6.80
N THR A 147 -28.00 1.91 6.74
CA THR A 147 -27.02 1.91 5.62
C THR A 147 -25.58 1.78 6.12
N PRO A 148 -25.27 0.80 6.99
CA PRO A 148 -23.95 0.69 7.62
C PRO A 148 -22.79 0.56 6.63
N GLU A 149 -23.01 -0.01 5.44
CA GLU A 149 -22.03 -0.11 4.37
C GLU A 149 -21.45 1.24 3.93
N LYS A 150 -22.17 2.34 4.17
CA LYS A 150 -21.69 3.69 3.85
C LYS A 150 -20.49 4.11 4.69
N LEU A 151 -20.29 3.52 5.88
CA LEU A 151 -19.07 3.74 6.66
C LEU A 151 -17.81 3.41 5.83
N ASP A 152 -17.87 2.34 5.03
CA ASP A 152 -16.74 1.85 4.24
C ASP A 152 -16.67 2.46 2.83
N LEU A 153 -17.83 2.81 2.26
CA LEU A 153 -17.94 3.33 0.90
C LEU A 153 -17.79 4.87 0.82
N ASN A 154 -18.22 5.59 1.85
CA ASN A 154 -18.25 7.05 1.93
C ASN A 154 -17.37 7.53 3.11
N PRO A 155 -16.04 7.51 2.95
CA PRO A 155 -15.11 7.64 4.06
C PRO A 155 -15.22 9.01 4.78
N ILE A 156 -15.27 8.96 6.10
CA ILE A 156 -15.11 10.09 7.01
C ILE A 156 -13.91 9.80 7.91
N GLY A 157 -12.87 10.62 7.80
CA GLY A 157 -11.64 10.48 8.58
C GLY A 157 -11.24 11.78 9.25
N THR A 158 -10.00 11.80 9.73
CA THR A 158 -9.34 12.97 10.34
C THR A 158 -8.13 13.44 9.53
N GLY A 159 -7.91 12.84 8.35
CA GLY A 159 -6.74 13.06 7.51
C GLY A 159 -6.70 14.42 6.80
N PRO A 160 -5.58 14.72 6.11
CA PRO A 160 -5.33 16.02 5.49
C PRO A 160 -6.23 16.32 4.27
N PHE A 161 -6.83 15.30 3.66
CA PHE A 161 -7.76 15.44 2.55
C PHE A 161 -9.08 14.73 2.85
N GLN A 162 -10.16 15.24 2.28
CA GLN A 162 -11.49 14.63 2.31
C GLN A 162 -11.92 14.18 0.91
N LEU A 163 -12.60 13.04 0.80
CA LEU A 163 -13.10 12.53 -0.48
C LEU A 163 -14.18 13.48 -1.01
N GLN A 164 -14.01 13.96 -2.25
CA GLN A 164 -14.99 14.80 -2.91
C GLN A 164 -15.79 14.02 -3.96
N GLN A 165 -15.11 13.19 -4.76
CA GLN A 165 -15.75 12.40 -5.80
C GLN A 165 -14.92 11.16 -6.10
N TYR A 166 -15.61 10.04 -6.30
CA TYR A 166 -15.04 8.82 -6.87
C TYR A 166 -15.81 8.43 -8.13
N GLN A 167 -15.09 8.27 -9.23
CA GLN A 167 -15.60 7.65 -10.45
C GLN A 167 -14.80 6.37 -10.66
N LYS A 168 -15.49 5.24 -10.53
CA LYS A 168 -14.89 3.91 -10.62
C LYS A 168 -14.04 3.78 -11.88
N ASP A 169 -12.84 3.24 -11.72
CA ASP A 169 -11.85 2.97 -12.77
C ASP A 169 -11.38 4.19 -13.60
N SER A 170 -11.76 5.41 -13.19
CA SER A 170 -11.46 6.65 -13.93
C SER A 170 -10.68 7.66 -13.07
N ARG A 171 -11.29 8.18 -12.01
CA ARG A 171 -10.69 9.24 -11.20
C ARG A 171 -11.16 9.26 -9.76
N ILE A 172 -10.27 9.69 -8.87
CA ILE A 172 -10.58 10.02 -7.49
C ILE A 172 -10.19 11.48 -7.25
N ARG A 173 -11.09 12.27 -6.67
CA ARG A 173 -10.85 13.67 -6.35
C ARG A 173 -11.02 13.89 -4.86
N TYR A 174 -10.03 14.53 -4.26
CA TYR A 174 -10.04 14.95 -2.88
C TYR A 174 -9.87 16.46 -2.78
N LYS A 175 -10.41 17.04 -1.71
CA LYS A 175 -10.18 18.43 -1.31
C LYS A 175 -9.33 18.44 -0.03
N ALA A 176 -8.43 19.40 0.14
CA ALA A 176 -7.77 19.62 1.42
C ALA A 176 -8.81 19.87 2.53
N PHE A 177 -8.58 19.30 3.71
CA PHE A 177 -9.46 19.47 4.86
C PHE A 177 -9.06 20.72 5.66
N ASP A 178 -9.92 21.75 5.63
CA ASP A 178 -9.66 23.02 6.31
C ASP A 178 -9.55 22.90 7.84
N GLY A 179 -10.18 21.86 8.42
CA GLY A 179 -10.14 21.54 9.83
C GLY A 179 -9.03 20.57 10.24
N TYR A 180 -8.07 20.26 9.35
CA TYR A 180 -7.01 19.31 9.65
C TYR A 180 -6.17 19.74 10.86
N TRP A 181 -5.96 18.82 11.78
CA TRP A 181 -5.27 19.06 13.06
C TRP A 181 -3.74 19.22 12.89
N GLY A 182 -3.18 18.66 11.81
CA GLY A 182 -1.76 18.73 11.50
C GLY A 182 -1.41 19.90 10.58
N THR A 183 -0.25 19.79 9.92
CA THR A 183 0.14 20.78 8.90
C THR A 183 -0.74 20.63 7.66
N LYS A 184 -1.45 21.70 7.30
CA LYS A 184 -2.29 21.71 6.10
C LYS A 184 -1.47 21.40 4.84
N PRO A 185 -2.00 20.59 3.91
CA PRO A 185 -1.34 20.38 2.63
C PRO A 185 -1.24 21.70 1.86
N LYS A 186 -0.16 21.87 1.09
CA LYS A 186 0.04 23.04 0.23
C LYS A 186 -0.76 22.99 -1.07
N ILE A 187 -1.55 21.93 -1.28
CA ILE A 187 -2.40 21.74 -2.46
C ILE A 187 -3.85 21.64 -1.98
N ASP A 188 -4.74 22.39 -2.63
CA ASP A 188 -6.16 22.43 -2.25
C ASP A 188 -6.95 21.25 -2.81
N THR A 189 -6.48 20.67 -3.92
CA THR A 189 -7.11 19.56 -4.62
C THR A 189 -6.08 18.50 -4.97
N LEU A 190 -6.38 17.25 -4.64
CA LEU A 190 -5.62 16.08 -5.04
C LEU A 190 -6.46 15.25 -6.01
N VAL A 191 -5.91 14.92 -7.18
CA VAL A 191 -6.60 14.12 -8.21
C VAL A 191 -5.78 12.90 -8.53
N PHE A 192 -6.39 11.72 -8.42
CA PHE A 192 -5.83 10.47 -8.91
C PHE A 192 -6.49 10.18 -10.25
N SER A 193 -5.71 10.20 -11.33
CA SER A 193 -6.13 9.70 -12.65
C SER A 193 -5.76 8.23 -12.75
N ILE A 194 -6.75 7.34 -12.69
CA ILE A 194 -6.53 5.89 -12.70
C ILE A 194 -6.05 5.50 -14.09
N THR A 195 -4.75 5.21 -14.20
CA THR A 195 -4.08 4.91 -15.48
C THR A 195 -3.24 3.63 -15.32
N PRO A 196 -3.83 2.44 -15.56
CA PRO A 196 -3.16 1.16 -15.31
C PRO A 196 -1.93 0.90 -16.19
N ASP A 197 -1.89 1.46 -17.40
CA ASP A 197 -0.76 1.28 -18.33
C ASP A 197 0.42 2.20 -17.98
N ALA A 198 1.61 1.64 -17.78
CA ALA A 198 2.82 2.37 -17.39
C ALA A 198 3.31 3.35 -18.48
N SER A 199 3.19 2.97 -19.75
CA SER A 199 3.60 3.79 -20.89
C SER A 199 2.69 5.00 -21.02
N VAL A 200 1.38 4.81 -20.80
CA VAL A 200 0.39 5.90 -20.76
C VAL A 200 0.63 6.81 -19.55
N ARG A 201 0.98 6.26 -18.37
CA ARG A 201 1.38 7.09 -17.22
C ARG A 201 2.57 7.99 -17.56
N TYR A 202 3.60 7.43 -18.21
CA TYR A 202 4.76 8.23 -18.60
C TYR A 202 4.42 9.28 -19.66
N ALA A 203 3.62 8.94 -20.67
CA ALA A 203 3.16 9.92 -21.67
C ALA A 203 2.40 11.10 -21.03
N LYS A 204 1.54 10.82 -20.03
CA LYS A 204 0.85 11.87 -19.25
C LYS A 204 1.82 12.74 -18.45
N LEU A 205 2.84 12.14 -17.83
CA LEU A 205 3.88 12.87 -17.11
C LEU A 205 4.63 13.83 -18.05
N GLN A 206 5.02 13.37 -19.24
CA GLN A 206 5.72 14.20 -20.23
C GLN A 206 4.87 15.37 -20.75
N LYS A 207 3.55 15.18 -20.83
CA LYS A 207 2.59 16.23 -21.19
C LYS A 207 2.15 17.09 -20.01
N ASN A 208 2.67 16.81 -18.81
CA ASN A 208 2.27 17.44 -17.55
C ASN A 208 0.75 17.30 -17.26
N GLU A 209 0.09 16.26 -17.81
CA GLU A 209 -1.27 15.87 -17.45
C GLU A 209 -1.31 15.21 -16.06
N CYS A 210 -0.17 14.71 -15.58
CA CYS A 210 0.06 14.33 -14.19
C CYS A 210 1.45 14.78 -13.73
N GLN A 211 1.60 15.01 -12.42
CA GLN A 211 2.86 15.48 -11.80
C GLN A 211 3.60 14.36 -11.07
N VAL A 212 2.94 13.23 -10.80
CA VAL A 212 3.52 12.07 -10.11
C VAL A 212 3.00 10.80 -10.75
N MET A 213 3.89 9.83 -10.98
CA MET A 213 3.48 8.48 -11.35
C MET A 213 4.25 7.43 -10.55
N PRO A 214 3.58 6.34 -10.12
CA PRO A 214 4.25 5.18 -9.58
C PRO A 214 4.61 4.17 -10.68
N TYR A 215 5.55 3.28 -10.35
CA TYR A 215 5.88 2.07 -11.10
C TYR A 215 6.15 2.34 -12.59
N PRO A 216 7.22 3.07 -12.93
CA PRO A 216 7.66 3.22 -14.32
C PRO A 216 7.95 1.85 -14.95
N ASN A 217 7.82 1.77 -16.27
CA ASN A 217 8.30 0.61 -17.01
C ASN A 217 9.84 0.58 -16.91
N PRO A 218 10.46 -0.56 -16.55
CA PRO A 218 11.93 -0.66 -16.50
C PRO A 218 12.62 -0.21 -17.79
N ALA A 219 12.01 -0.45 -18.95
CA ALA A 219 12.55 -0.02 -20.25
C ALA A 219 12.62 1.50 -20.42
N ASP A 220 11.77 2.25 -19.72
CA ASP A 220 11.72 3.72 -19.81
C ASP A 220 12.75 4.41 -18.91
N ILE A 221 13.35 3.69 -17.95
CA ILE A 221 14.24 4.26 -16.93
C ILE A 221 15.41 5.02 -17.55
N ALA A 222 16.04 4.48 -18.60
CA ALA A 222 17.16 5.12 -19.26
C ALA A 222 16.76 6.48 -19.88
N ARG A 223 15.58 6.54 -20.52
CA ARG A 223 15.04 7.78 -21.09
C ARG A 223 14.65 8.76 -19.97
N MET A 224 14.05 8.24 -18.90
CA MET A 224 13.66 9.05 -17.74
C MET A 224 14.87 9.73 -17.08
N LYS A 225 16.01 9.03 -16.96
CA LYS A 225 17.26 9.61 -16.43
C LYS A 225 17.80 10.78 -17.27
N GLN A 226 17.45 10.83 -18.57
CA GLN A 226 17.88 11.88 -19.49
C GLN A 226 16.88 13.04 -19.59
N ASP A 227 15.65 12.83 -19.15
CA ASP A 227 14.56 13.80 -19.28
C ASP A 227 14.66 14.87 -18.19
N LYS A 228 15.03 16.09 -18.60
CA LYS A 228 15.25 17.22 -17.69
C LYS A 228 13.96 17.77 -17.05
N SER A 229 12.79 17.37 -17.56
CA SER A 229 11.49 17.82 -17.03
C SER A 229 11.02 16.99 -15.83
N ILE A 230 11.69 15.87 -15.55
CA ILE A 230 11.30 14.95 -14.49
C ILE A 230 12.43 14.76 -13.47
N ASN A 231 12.03 14.55 -12.22
CA ASN A 231 12.89 14.08 -11.16
C ASN A 231 12.60 12.60 -10.90
N LEU A 232 13.47 11.73 -11.42
CA LEU A 232 13.41 10.30 -11.17
C LEU A 232 14.05 9.99 -9.80
N MET A 233 13.24 9.79 -8.77
CA MET A 233 13.74 9.39 -7.46
C MET A 233 13.87 7.86 -7.41
N GLU A 234 15.05 7.37 -7.00
CA GLU A 234 15.31 5.96 -6.70
C GLU A 234 15.75 5.76 -5.25
N MET A 235 15.30 4.66 -4.65
CA MET A 235 15.71 4.18 -3.34
C MET A 235 15.61 2.65 -3.37
N PRO A 236 16.49 1.92 -2.65
CA PRO A 236 16.33 0.50 -2.44
C PRO A 236 14.94 0.18 -1.86
N GLY A 237 14.26 -0.81 -2.45
CA GLY A 237 12.91 -1.19 -2.02
C GLY A 237 12.95 -2.07 -0.77
N LEU A 238 12.07 -1.79 0.19
CA LEU A 238 11.78 -2.71 1.29
C LEU A 238 10.64 -3.65 0.84
N ASN A 239 10.95 -4.49 -0.16
CA ASN A 239 9.99 -5.42 -0.74
C ASN A 239 10.61 -6.69 -1.31
N VAL A 240 9.76 -7.70 -1.53
CA VAL A 240 10.10 -8.93 -2.26
C VAL A 240 8.95 -9.35 -3.18
N GLY A 241 9.28 -9.88 -4.36
CA GLY A 241 8.34 -10.57 -5.23
C GLY A 241 8.63 -12.07 -5.22
N TYR A 242 7.59 -12.89 -5.09
CA TYR A 242 7.73 -14.35 -5.09
C TYR A 242 6.53 -15.04 -5.74
N LEU A 243 6.69 -16.32 -6.03
CA LEU A 243 5.61 -17.22 -6.45
C LEU A 243 5.25 -18.12 -5.27
N SER A 244 4.03 -17.99 -4.74
CA SER A 244 3.54 -18.88 -3.70
C SER A 244 3.07 -20.20 -4.29
N TYR A 245 3.43 -21.30 -3.63
CA TYR A 245 2.85 -22.62 -3.87
C TYR A 245 1.74 -22.88 -2.86
N ASN A 246 0.54 -23.23 -3.31
CA ASN A 246 -0.52 -23.66 -2.42
C ASN A 246 -0.25 -25.09 -1.93
N VAL A 247 0.41 -25.20 -0.77
CA VAL A 247 0.86 -26.47 -0.18
C VAL A 247 -0.27 -27.40 0.27
N GLN A 248 -1.53 -26.98 0.17
CA GLN A 248 -2.70 -27.82 0.42
C GLN A 248 -3.23 -28.49 -0.85
N LYS A 249 -2.68 -28.15 -2.03
CA LYS A 249 -3.09 -28.72 -3.31
C LYS A 249 -2.00 -29.62 -3.87
N LYS A 250 -2.32 -30.90 -4.04
CA LYS A 250 -1.45 -31.85 -4.74
C LYS A 250 -1.10 -31.34 -6.15
N PRO A 251 0.13 -31.55 -6.64
CA PRO A 251 1.27 -32.19 -5.96
C PRO A 251 2.17 -31.20 -5.17
N LEU A 252 1.70 -29.98 -4.88
CA LEU A 252 2.51 -28.94 -4.23
C LEU A 252 2.66 -29.13 -2.71
N ASP A 253 1.96 -30.10 -2.12
CA ASP A 253 2.17 -30.57 -0.74
C ASP A 253 3.54 -31.24 -0.57
N ASP A 254 4.08 -31.85 -1.62
CA ASP A 254 5.42 -32.47 -1.62
C ASP A 254 6.55 -31.43 -1.73
N VAL A 255 7.48 -31.47 -0.78
CA VAL A 255 8.69 -30.61 -0.76
C VAL A 255 9.54 -30.81 -2.01
N LYS A 256 9.72 -32.06 -2.49
CA LYS A 256 10.54 -32.37 -3.66
C LYS A 256 9.98 -31.70 -4.92
N VAL A 257 8.66 -31.67 -5.05
CA VAL A 257 7.98 -31.01 -6.17
C VAL A 257 8.23 -29.49 -6.12
N ARG A 258 8.07 -28.85 -4.96
CA ARG A 258 8.34 -27.40 -4.82
C ARG A 258 9.81 -27.06 -5.11
N GLN A 259 10.74 -27.88 -4.63
CA GLN A 259 12.16 -27.73 -4.93
C GLN A 259 12.44 -27.88 -6.42
N ALA A 260 11.85 -28.89 -7.07
CA ALA A 260 12.01 -29.10 -8.50
C ALA A 260 11.50 -27.91 -9.33
N LEU A 261 10.31 -27.39 -9.00
CA LEU A 261 9.75 -26.20 -9.63
C LEU A 261 10.63 -24.95 -9.42
N THR A 262 11.36 -24.88 -8.30
CA THR A 262 12.30 -23.79 -8.02
C THR A 262 13.59 -23.92 -8.84
N TYR A 263 14.22 -25.10 -8.84
CA TYR A 263 15.43 -25.40 -9.64
C TYR A 263 15.19 -25.23 -11.15
N ALA A 264 13.96 -25.46 -11.61
CA ALA A 264 13.60 -25.33 -13.02
C ALA A 264 13.54 -23.88 -13.53
N VAL A 265 13.52 -22.87 -12.66
CA VAL A 265 13.33 -21.46 -13.05
C VAL A 265 14.65 -20.70 -13.13
N ASN A 266 14.91 -20.06 -14.27
CA ASN A 266 16.07 -19.20 -14.43
C ASN A 266 15.81 -17.79 -13.88
N LYS A 267 16.09 -17.59 -12.58
CA LYS A 267 15.90 -16.30 -11.91
C LYS A 267 16.70 -15.17 -12.58
N ASP A 268 17.94 -15.40 -12.98
CA ASP A 268 18.79 -14.37 -13.60
C ASP A 268 18.23 -13.89 -14.94
N ALA A 269 17.70 -14.82 -15.75
CA ALA A 269 17.02 -14.47 -16.99
C ALA A 269 15.78 -13.60 -16.72
N ILE A 270 15.01 -13.91 -15.67
CA ILE A 270 13.86 -13.09 -15.26
C ILE A 270 14.31 -11.70 -14.81
N ILE A 271 15.33 -11.59 -13.96
CA ILE A 271 15.88 -10.29 -13.53
C ILE A 271 16.30 -9.45 -14.75
N LYS A 272 17.03 -10.05 -15.69
CA LYS A 272 17.49 -9.36 -16.90
C LYS A 272 16.33 -8.92 -17.80
N ALA A 273 15.34 -9.78 -18.05
CA ALA A 273 14.29 -9.54 -19.03
C ALA A 273 13.11 -8.71 -18.48
N VAL A 274 12.74 -8.92 -17.22
CA VAL A 274 11.58 -8.30 -16.58
C VAL A 274 11.97 -7.06 -15.78
N TYR A 275 13.04 -7.13 -14.99
CA TYR A 275 13.46 -6.02 -14.13
C TYR A 275 14.48 -5.08 -14.79
N GLN A 276 15.23 -5.55 -15.80
CA GLN A 276 16.15 -4.72 -16.60
C GLN A 276 17.12 -3.88 -15.75
N GLY A 277 17.66 -4.47 -14.68
CA GLY A 277 18.57 -3.79 -13.74
C GLY A 277 17.89 -3.01 -12.61
N ALA A 278 16.55 -2.90 -12.61
CA ALA A 278 15.77 -2.27 -11.54
C ALA A 278 15.38 -3.26 -10.40
N GLY A 279 16.09 -4.38 -10.29
CA GLY A 279 15.85 -5.42 -9.28
C GLY A 279 17.04 -6.38 -9.18
N VAL A 280 17.11 -7.12 -8.08
CA VAL A 280 18.16 -8.11 -7.80
C VAL A 280 17.52 -9.46 -7.50
N SER A 281 18.25 -10.54 -7.74
CA SER A 281 17.80 -11.89 -7.37
C SER A 281 17.64 -12.00 -5.86
N ALA A 282 16.59 -12.70 -5.42
CA ALA A 282 16.27 -12.90 -4.01
C ALA A 282 16.42 -14.37 -3.60
N LYS A 283 17.11 -14.57 -2.47
CA LYS A 283 17.28 -15.86 -1.78
C LYS A 283 16.54 -15.96 -0.44
N ASN A 284 16.19 -14.81 0.15
CA ASN A 284 15.45 -14.70 1.39
C ASN A 284 14.12 -13.97 1.17
N LEU A 285 13.16 -14.18 2.08
CA LEU A 285 11.88 -13.47 2.07
C LEU A 285 12.04 -11.98 2.41
N ILE A 286 12.97 -11.65 3.31
CA ILE A 286 13.26 -10.26 3.67
C ILE A 286 14.36 -9.70 2.75
N PRO A 287 14.27 -8.44 2.28
CA PRO A 287 15.32 -7.82 1.47
C PRO A 287 16.59 -7.54 2.27
N PRO A 288 17.76 -7.37 1.62
CA PRO A 288 19.04 -7.08 2.28
C PRO A 288 19.05 -5.80 3.12
N THR A 289 18.11 -4.89 2.88
CA THR A 289 17.96 -3.63 3.65
C THR A 289 17.25 -3.82 4.98
N MET A 290 16.75 -5.02 5.29
CA MET A 290 16.11 -5.34 6.56
C MET A 290 17.13 -5.85 7.57
N TRP A 291 17.02 -5.36 8.80
CA TRP A 291 17.70 -5.96 9.94
C TRP A 291 17.21 -7.40 10.12
N GLY A 292 18.15 -8.34 10.34
CA GLY A 292 17.87 -9.78 10.41
C GLY A 292 18.06 -10.55 9.10
N TYR A 293 18.46 -9.90 8.00
CA TYR A 293 18.82 -10.61 6.76
C TYR A 293 19.98 -11.58 7.00
N ASN A 294 19.81 -12.84 6.61
CA ASN A 294 20.83 -13.87 6.75
C ASN A 294 21.53 -14.12 5.40
N ASP A 295 22.78 -13.67 5.27
CA ASP A 295 23.54 -13.84 4.02
C ASP A 295 24.13 -15.26 3.84
N ASP A 296 24.18 -16.06 4.91
CA ASP A 296 24.71 -17.44 4.86
C ASP A 296 23.75 -18.41 4.14
N VAL A 297 22.47 -18.03 3.99
CA VAL A 297 21.49 -18.81 3.22
C VAL A 297 21.98 -18.95 1.79
N GLN A 298 22.03 -20.19 1.31
CA GLN A 298 22.39 -20.52 -0.06
C GLN A 298 21.13 -20.56 -0.92
N ASP A 299 21.15 -19.84 -2.05
CA ASP A 299 20.02 -19.87 -2.98
C ASP A 299 19.97 -21.19 -3.76
N TYR A 300 18.78 -21.50 -4.26
CA TYR A 300 18.61 -22.52 -5.28
C TYR A 300 19.26 -22.07 -6.58
N THR A 301 20.04 -22.95 -7.20
CA THR A 301 20.61 -22.72 -8.52
C THR A 301 19.57 -22.97 -9.62
N TYR A 302 19.82 -22.46 -10.83
CA TYR A 302 19.08 -22.88 -12.01
C TYR A 302 19.66 -24.21 -12.52
N ASP A 303 18.91 -25.30 -12.32
CA ASP A 303 19.33 -26.66 -12.70
C ASP A 303 18.11 -27.51 -13.15
N PRO A 304 17.75 -27.45 -14.44
CA PRO A 304 16.65 -28.22 -15.00
C PRO A 304 16.83 -29.75 -14.89
N GLU A 305 18.07 -30.25 -14.85
CA GLU A 305 18.32 -31.68 -14.77
C GLU A 305 18.06 -32.20 -13.34
N LYS A 306 18.52 -31.44 -12.34
CA LYS A 306 18.15 -31.70 -10.94
C LYS A 306 16.65 -31.59 -10.69
N ALA A 307 15.97 -30.65 -11.34
CA ALA A 307 14.52 -30.54 -11.28
C ALA A 307 13.83 -31.80 -11.83
N LYS A 308 14.23 -32.31 -13.00
CA LYS A 308 13.71 -33.58 -13.55
C LYS A 308 13.97 -34.76 -12.63
N ALA A 309 15.17 -34.83 -12.03
CA ALA A 309 15.50 -35.89 -11.08
C ALA A 309 14.59 -35.88 -9.85
N LEU A 310 14.35 -34.71 -9.27
CA LEU A 310 13.42 -34.54 -8.13
C LEU A 310 11.98 -34.88 -8.49
N LEU A 311 11.50 -34.50 -9.69
CA LEU A 311 10.17 -34.89 -10.17
C LEU A 311 10.05 -36.40 -10.34
N LYS A 312 11.09 -37.07 -10.86
CA LYS A 312 11.13 -38.53 -10.96
C LYS A 312 11.10 -39.20 -9.59
N GLU A 313 11.87 -38.71 -8.63
CA GLU A 313 11.85 -39.20 -7.25
C GLU A 313 10.49 -39.02 -6.57
N ALA A 314 9.75 -37.98 -6.93
CA ALA A 314 8.38 -37.74 -6.48
C ALA A 314 7.32 -38.58 -7.26
N GLY A 315 7.75 -39.45 -8.18
CA GLY A 315 6.85 -40.26 -9.00
C GLY A 315 6.14 -39.50 -10.13
N LEU A 316 6.62 -38.29 -10.46
CA LEU A 316 6.04 -37.37 -11.45
C LEU A 316 6.93 -37.23 -12.70
N GLU A 317 7.57 -38.32 -13.13
CA GLU A 317 8.48 -38.33 -14.30
C GLU A 317 7.81 -37.87 -15.61
N LYS A 318 6.49 -38.06 -15.73
CA LYS A 318 5.69 -37.63 -16.88
C LYS A 318 5.24 -36.16 -16.77
N GLY A 319 5.59 -35.49 -15.68
CA GLY A 319 5.13 -34.14 -15.36
C GLY A 319 3.67 -34.07 -14.95
N PHE A 320 3.14 -32.85 -14.88
CA PHE A 320 1.77 -32.55 -14.50
C PHE A 320 1.37 -31.16 -15.02
N SER A 321 0.07 -30.83 -14.93
CA SER A 321 -0.45 -29.50 -15.26
C SER A 321 -0.70 -28.68 -13.99
N ILE A 322 -0.49 -27.37 -14.08
CA ILE A 322 -0.64 -26.46 -12.94
C ILE A 322 -1.07 -25.06 -13.36
N ASP A 323 -1.98 -24.45 -12.60
CA ASP A 323 -2.33 -23.05 -12.79
C ASP A 323 -1.27 -22.12 -12.17
N LEU A 324 -0.89 -21.11 -12.95
CA LEU A 324 0.09 -20.08 -12.59
C LEU A 324 -0.54 -18.69 -12.68
N TRP A 325 -0.88 -18.13 -11.53
CA TRP A 325 -1.61 -16.88 -11.48
C TRP A 325 -0.68 -15.67 -11.55
N ALA A 326 -0.94 -14.76 -12.48
CA ALA A 326 -0.20 -13.52 -12.67
C ALA A 326 -1.14 -12.31 -12.54
N MET A 327 -0.72 -11.27 -11.82
CA MET A 327 -1.55 -10.08 -11.64
C MET A 327 -1.60 -9.18 -12.90
N PRO A 328 -2.72 -8.48 -13.16
CA PRO A 328 -2.87 -7.63 -14.36
C PRO A 328 -2.27 -6.22 -14.22
N VAL A 329 -1.77 -5.86 -13.03
CA VAL A 329 -1.27 -4.51 -12.71
C VAL A 329 0.19 -4.55 -12.31
N GLN A 330 0.92 -3.46 -12.56
CA GLN A 330 2.31 -3.34 -12.10
C GLN A 330 2.35 -3.16 -10.58
N ARG A 331 3.35 -3.78 -9.97
CA ARG A 331 3.61 -3.73 -8.54
C ARG A 331 5.06 -3.31 -8.29
N PRO A 332 5.36 -2.73 -7.12
CA PRO A 332 6.73 -2.30 -6.80
C PRO A 332 7.75 -3.44 -6.84
N TYR A 333 7.31 -4.66 -6.52
CA TYR A 333 8.12 -5.87 -6.50
C TYR A 333 8.05 -6.69 -7.80
N ASN A 334 7.15 -6.36 -8.72
CA ASN A 334 7.02 -7.07 -10.00
C ASN A 334 6.48 -6.11 -11.08
N PRO A 335 7.34 -5.60 -11.97
CA PRO A 335 6.95 -4.64 -12.99
C PRO A 335 6.12 -5.26 -14.12
N ASN A 336 6.19 -6.58 -14.33
CA ASN A 336 5.40 -7.27 -15.35
C ASN A 336 5.21 -8.76 -15.01
N ALA A 337 4.19 -9.05 -14.22
CA ALA A 337 3.87 -10.42 -13.79
C ALA A 337 3.51 -11.34 -14.97
N ARG A 338 2.85 -10.81 -16.01
CA ARG A 338 2.50 -11.59 -17.20
C ARG A 338 3.74 -12.09 -17.95
N ARG A 339 4.69 -11.21 -18.23
CA ARG A 339 5.95 -11.60 -18.89
C ARG A 339 6.76 -12.57 -18.03
N MET A 340 6.81 -12.35 -16.72
CA MET A 340 7.44 -13.28 -15.79
C MET A 340 6.77 -14.66 -15.85
N ALA A 341 5.43 -14.71 -15.93
CA ALA A 341 4.67 -15.94 -16.00
C ALA A 341 4.92 -16.73 -17.28
N GLU A 342 5.02 -16.04 -18.42
CA GLU A 342 5.39 -16.64 -19.71
C GLU A 342 6.81 -17.25 -19.66
N MET A 343 7.76 -16.59 -18.97
CA MET A 343 9.10 -17.14 -18.78
C MET A 343 9.11 -18.36 -17.86
N ILE A 344 8.40 -18.33 -16.73
CA ILE A 344 8.28 -19.47 -15.81
C ILE A 344 7.56 -20.63 -16.50
N GLN A 345 6.50 -20.36 -17.27
CA GLN A 345 5.79 -21.37 -18.07
C GLN A 345 6.75 -22.06 -19.05
N ALA A 346 7.58 -21.30 -19.77
CA ALA A 346 8.56 -21.86 -20.70
C ALA A 346 9.65 -22.69 -19.99
N ASP A 347 10.09 -22.25 -18.81
CA ASP A 347 11.07 -22.96 -18.00
C ASP A 347 10.51 -24.26 -17.40
N TRP A 348 9.30 -24.23 -16.84
CA TRP A 348 8.61 -25.41 -16.33
C TRP A 348 8.29 -26.43 -17.42
N ALA A 349 7.99 -25.99 -18.64
CA ALA A 349 7.76 -26.89 -19.77
C ALA A 349 8.99 -27.76 -20.09
N LYS A 350 10.22 -27.26 -19.89
CA LYS A 350 11.47 -28.02 -20.12
C LYS A 350 11.64 -29.21 -19.18
N VAL A 351 10.92 -29.22 -18.06
CA VAL A 351 10.93 -30.31 -17.07
C VAL A 351 9.59 -31.09 -17.05
N GLY A 352 8.75 -30.91 -18.08
CA GLY A 352 7.49 -31.63 -18.24
C GLY A 352 6.29 -31.02 -17.51
N VAL A 353 6.43 -29.87 -16.86
CA VAL A 353 5.34 -29.21 -16.12
C VAL A 353 4.62 -28.21 -17.04
N GLN A 354 3.34 -28.46 -17.28
CA GLN A 354 2.50 -27.64 -18.15
C GLN A 354 1.79 -26.56 -17.33
N ALA A 355 2.33 -25.34 -17.33
CA ALA A 355 1.72 -24.22 -16.62
C ALA A 355 0.60 -23.57 -17.46
N LYS A 356 -0.57 -23.33 -16.87
CA LYS A 356 -1.63 -22.50 -17.46
C LYS A 356 -1.63 -21.13 -16.77
N ILE A 357 -1.37 -20.07 -17.52
CA ILE A 357 -1.37 -18.72 -16.97
C ILE A 357 -2.83 -18.26 -16.74
N VAL A 358 -3.12 -17.81 -15.53
CA VAL A 358 -4.45 -17.31 -15.13
C VAL A 358 -4.32 -15.88 -14.60
N THR A 359 -5.29 -15.02 -14.91
CA THR A 359 -5.37 -13.65 -14.38
C THR A 359 -6.81 -13.27 -14.12
N TYR A 360 -7.02 -12.38 -13.16
CA TYR A 360 -8.31 -11.79 -12.80
C TYR A 360 -8.14 -10.27 -12.67
N GLU A 361 -9.23 -9.51 -12.54
CA GLU A 361 -9.17 -8.11 -12.06
C GLU A 361 -8.46 -8.07 -10.70
N TRP A 362 -7.70 -7.02 -10.38
CA TRP A 362 -6.79 -7.00 -9.23
C TRP A 362 -7.49 -7.23 -7.88
N GLY A 363 -8.68 -6.66 -7.66
CA GLY A 363 -9.47 -6.91 -6.45
C GLY A 363 -9.92 -8.37 -6.36
N GLU A 364 -10.47 -8.90 -7.44
CA GLU A 364 -10.90 -10.31 -7.53
C GLU A 364 -9.72 -11.29 -7.40
N TYR A 365 -8.56 -10.95 -7.96
CA TYR A 365 -7.32 -11.73 -7.87
C TYR A 365 -6.93 -11.96 -6.42
N LEU A 366 -6.91 -10.89 -5.61
CA LEU A 366 -6.59 -10.97 -4.18
C LEU A 366 -7.63 -11.78 -3.41
N LYS A 367 -8.92 -11.52 -3.68
CA LYS A 367 -10.02 -12.24 -3.02
C LYS A 367 -9.93 -13.75 -3.24
N ARG A 368 -9.86 -14.19 -4.50
CA ARG A 368 -9.78 -15.62 -4.84
C ARG A 368 -8.47 -16.25 -4.39
N ALA A 369 -7.38 -15.48 -4.37
CA ALA A 369 -6.11 -15.95 -3.83
C ALA A 369 -6.23 -16.23 -2.33
N LYS A 370 -6.86 -15.33 -1.55
CA LYS A 370 -7.18 -15.53 -0.13
C LYS A 370 -8.08 -16.76 0.08
N ASP A 371 -9.07 -16.96 -0.78
CA ASP A 371 -9.98 -18.12 -0.73
C ASP A 371 -9.32 -19.45 -1.14
N GLY A 372 -8.02 -19.45 -1.47
CA GLY A 372 -7.26 -20.66 -1.78
C GLY A 372 -7.57 -21.28 -3.15
N GLU A 373 -8.20 -20.53 -4.06
CA GLU A 373 -8.58 -21.03 -5.39
C GLU A 373 -7.36 -21.34 -6.28
N HIS A 374 -6.23 -20.66 -6.07
CA HIS A 374 -5.00 -20.83 -6.83
C HIS A 374 -4.29 -22.16 -6.54
N GLN A 375 -3.50 -22.65 -7.50
CA GLN A 375 -2.43 -23.63 -7.25
C GLN A 375 -1.10 -22.92 -7.01
N THR A 376 -0.73 -22.00 -7.90
CA THR A 376 0.41 -21.09 -7.70
C THR A 376 0.02 -19.66 -7.99
N VAL A 377 0.58 -18.70 -7.26
CA VAL A 377 0.18 -17.29 -7.34
C VAL A 377 1.36 -16.34 -7.17
N MET A 378 1.52 -15.40 -8.11
CA MET A 378 2.52 -14.33 -8.01
C MET A 378 2.09 -13.30 -6.97
N MET A 379 2.88 -13.20 -5.91
CA MET A 379 2.58 -12.40 -4.73
C MET A 379 3.81 -11.63 -4.26
N ALA A 380 3.65 -10.96 -3.13
CA ALA A 380 4.73 -10.28 -2.44
C ALA A 380 4.58 -10.40 -0.94
N GLY A 381 5.71 -10.19 -0.27
CA GLY A 381 5.81 -9.93 1.16
C GLY A 381 6.52 -8.60 1.31
N LEU A 382 6.09 -7.77 2.27
CA LEU A 382 6.55 -6.39 2.51
C LEU A 382 6.49 -5.54 1.22
N ALA A 383 5.58 -4.58 1.14
CA ALA A 383 5.41 -3.79 -0.10
C ALA A 383 5.63 -2.31 0.13
N ILE A 384 6.80 -1.92 0.65
CA ILE A 384 7.19 -0.51 0.76
C ILE A 384 8.09 -0.15 -0.43
N THR A 385 7.69 0.92 -1.13
CA THR A 385 8.21 1.28 -2.45
C THR A 385 9.41 2.21 -2.32
N GLY A 386 10.49 1.94 -3.05
CA GLY A 386 11.64 2.84 -3.14
C GLY A 386 11.66 3.79 -4.36
N ILE A 387 10.86 3.54 -5.41
CA ILE A 387 10.89 4.37 -6.63
C ILE A 387 9.63 5.25 -6.70
N ARG A 388 9.84 6.57 -6.71
CA ARG A 388 8.79 7.58 -6.92
C ARG A 388 9.27 8.59 -7.98
N ILE A 389 8.42 8.92 -8.94
CA ILE A 389 8.76 9.91 -9.97
C ILE A 389 7.91 11.15 -9.76
N THR A 390 8.54 12.31 -9.72
CA THR A 390 7.85 13.61 -9.66
C THR A 390 8.25 14.46 -10.86
N SER A 391 7.34 15.27 -11.39
CA SER A 391 7.69 16.34 -12.32
C SER A 391 8.40 17.44 -11.54
N SER A 392 9.49 17.98 -12.07
CA SER A 392 10.13 19.13 -11.43
C SER A 392 9.19 20.35 -11.50
N PRO A 393 8.98 21.11 -10.42
CA PRO A 393 8.32 22.41 -10.53
C PRO A 393 9.22 23.37 -11.33
N PRO A 394 8.69 24.29 -12.15
CA PRO A 394 9.48 25.41 -12.63
C PRO A 394 9.80 26.32 -11.44
N CYS A 395 10.97 26.11 -10.83
CA CYS A 395 11.59 27.13 -9.98
C CYS A 395 12.20 28.19 -10.90
N SER A 396 11.38 29.16 -11.30
CA SER A 396 11.85 30.53 -11.52
C SER A 396 10.92 31.44 -10.74
N ALA A 397 11.45 32.07 -9.70
CA ALA A 397 10.79 33.18 -9.05
C ALA A 397 10.38 34.20 -10.12
N ALA A 398 9.07 34.40 -10.30
CA ALA A 398 8.59 35.57 -11.00
C ALA A 398 8.95 36.79 -10.14
N PRO A 399 9.64 37.82 -10.68
CA PRO A 399 9.88 39.03 -9.93
C PRO A 399 8.54 39.71 -9.61
N PRO A 400 8.42 40.41 -8.47
CA PRO A 400 7.16 41.04 -8.08
C PRO A 400 6.69 41.99 -9.17
N LEU A 401 5.42 41.86 -9.54
CA LEU A 401 4.71 42.81 -10.40
C LEU A 401 4.88 44.20 -9.80
N ASN A 402 5.73 45.02 -10.43
CA ASN A 402 5.85 46.44 -10.11
C ASN A 402 4.47 47.08 -10.29
N LYS A 403 4.03 47.77 -9.23
CA LYS A 403 2.86 48.64 -9.25
C LYS A 403 2.99 49.61 -10.41
N ALA A 404 1.94 49.71 -11.22
CA ALA A 404 1.79 50.76 -12.21
C ALA A 404 1.95 52.15 -11.55
N PRO A 405 2.71 53.09 -12.13
CA PRO A 405 2.73 54.45 -11.64
C PRO A 405 1.40 55.13 -11.97
N THR A 406 0.69 55.56 -10.93
CA THR A 406 -0.35 56.59 -11.00
C THR A 406 0.20 57.85 -11.65
N THR A 407 -0.25 58.16 -12.87
CA THR A 407 -0.08 59.49 -13.47
C THR A 407 -1.07 60.45 -12.81
N GLN A 408 -0.55 61.34 -11.96
CA GLN A 408 -1.22 62.59 -11.61
C GLN A 408 -0.75 63.71 -12.55
N ASN A 409 -1.72 64.53 -12.92
CA ASN A 409 -1.63 65.71 -13.77
C ASN A 409 -0.54 66.71 -13.36
N GLY A 410 0.13 67.28 -14.36
CA GLY A 410 0.96 68.47 -14.22
C GLY A 410 1.16 69.12 -15.58
N ALA A 411 0.32 70.08 -15.92
CA ALA A 411 0.40 70.90 -17.11
C ALA A 411 1.66 71.78 -17.10
N THR A 412 2.38 71.87 -18.23
CA THR A 412 2.92 73.15 -18.73
C THR A 412 3.43 73.05 -20.18
N ASN A 413 2.97 74.01 -20.98
CA ASN A 413 3.41 74.44 -22.31
C ASN A 413 4.90 74.21 -22.67
N ARG A 414 5.20 73.80 -23.91
CA ARG A 414 5.66 74.70 -25.01
C ARG A 414 6.01 73.94 -26.31
N LEU A 415 5.66 74.62 -27.40
CA LEU A 415 5.88 74.42 -28.84
C LEU A 415 7.34 74.25 -29.33
N LYS A 416 7.44 73.82 -30.62
CA LYS A 416 8.53 73.93 -31.64
C LYS A 416 9.50 72.72 -31.68
N ILE A 417 9.77 72.01 -32.78
CA ILE A 417 9.46 72.07 -34.24
C ILE A 417 9.17 70.64 -34.70
#